data_AF-A0A1E3P5E0-F1
#
_entry.id   AF-A0A1E3P5E0-F1
#
_cell.length_a   1.000
_cell.length_b   1.000
_cell.length_c   1.000
_cell.angle_alpha   90.00
_cell.angle_beta   90.00
_cell.angle_gamma   90.00
#
_symmetry.space_group_name_H-M   'P 1'
#
loop_
_entity.id
_entity.type
_entity.pdbx_description
1 polymer ?
#
loop_
_entity_poly.entity_id
_entity_poly.type
_entity_poly.pdbx_seq_one_letter_code
_entity_poly.pdbx_strand_id
1 'polypeptide(L)'
;MEDIHHKLPSKLDEFIQSQKNQPVEDRKFPDGRIKLNPFERSALFLISGVSAFLHPEVGRNINNFGEVSSFEFILRDLRDAMLSTESGRKILKERPLMNSSTLDPKWLETLPENTLGYQYFKFTQDGDERAPVKLIQDEELAYVFLRYRQIHDIVHILTKSKIDLAGELPVKAFEFGNTGLPMTGLACFAYFKLSPKRKSKTHMVDSFLNGLQATPFITVRWEDWMEKDVDWIRKELKVLP
;
A
#
# COMPACT_ATOMS: atom_id res chain seq x y z
N MET A 1 30.19 22.43 21.49
CA MET A 1 30.45 22.34 20.04
C MET A 1 31.82 21.68 19.89
N GLU A 2 32.00 20.87 18.84
CA GLU A 2 33.10 19.93 18.57
C GLU A 2 33.00 18.59 19.34
N ASP A 3 33.14 17.41 18.74
CA ASP A 3 33.05 17.02 17.33
C ASP A 3 32.93 15.48 17.35
N ILE A 4 31.71 14.94 17.25
CA ILE A 4 31.51 13.50 17.08
C ILE A 4 31.53 13.24 15.58
N HIS A 5 32.71 13.39 14.98
CA HIS A 5 33.03 12.84 13.67
C HIS A 5 33.09 11.32 13.80
N HIS A 6 31.91 10.70 13.69
CA HIS A 6 31.80 9.29 13.40
C HIS A 6 32.43 9.08 12.02
N LYS A 7 33.69 8.65 11.97
CA LYS A 7 34.28 8.14 10.73
C LYS A 7 33.40 6.97 10.31
N LEU A 8 32.65 7.16 9.22
CA LEU A 8 32.04 6.05 8.52
C LEU A 8 33.18 5.07 8.16
N PRO A 9 32.95 3.75 8.20
CA PRO A 9 33.97 2.80 7.77
C PRO A 9 34.41 3.18 6.35
N SER A 10 35.71 3.21 6.07
CA SER A 10 36.28 3.76 4.82
C SER A 10 35.64 3.23 3.54
N LYS A 11 35.19 1.96 3.55
CA LYS A 11 34.44 1.34 2.45
C LYS A 11 33.08 1.99 2.17
N LEU A 12 32.44 2.50 3.21
CA LEU A 12 31.15 3.19 3.12
C LEU A 12 31.32 4.60 2.55
N ASP A 13 32.41 5.30 2.91
CA ASP A 13 32.73 6.61 2.33
C ASP A 13 33.13 6.49 0.85
N GLU A 14 34.04 5.57 0.51
CA GLU A 14 34.40 5.28 -0.90
C GLU A 14 33.18 4.89 -1.74
N PHE A 15 32.28 4.10 -1.16
CA PHE A 15 31.02 3.73 -1.79
C PHE A 15 30.08 4.92 -1.99
N ILE A 16 29.88 5.77 -0.96
CA ILE A 16 29.08 7.01 -1.06
C ILE A 16 29.65 7.93 -2.14
N GLN A 17 30.98 8.06 -2.23
CA GLN A 17 31.65 8.80 -3.30
C GLN A 17 31.35 8.18 -4.68
N SER A 18 31.40 6.86 -4.81
CA SER A 18 31.11 6.16 -6.07
C SER A 18 29.65 6.32 -6.53
N GLN A 19 28.70 6.37 -5.59
CA GLN A 19 27.27 6.56 -5.89
C GLN A 19 26.93 8.01 -6.25
N LYS A 20 27.65 8.99 -5.67
CA LYS A 20 27.54 10.41 -6.05
C LYS A 20 28.06 10.70 -7.46
N ASN A 21 28.98 9.89 -7.96
CA ASN A 21 29.62 10.07 -9.27
C ASN A 21 28.88 9.40 -10.44
N GLN A 22 27.77 8.69 -10.20
CA GLN A 22 26.92 8.18 -11.29
C GLN A 22 25.97 9.27 -11.80
N PRO A 23 25.86 9.50 -13.11
CA PRO A 23 24.91 10.47 -13.67
C PRO A 23 23.48 10.15 -13.21
N VAL A 24 22.74 11.16 -12.76
CA VAL A 24 21.38 11.02 -12.21
C VAL A 24 20.39 10.44 -13.25
N GLU A 25 20.67 10.59 -14.55
CA GLU A 25 19.85 10.06 -15.65
C GLU A 25 20.00 8.54 -15.85
N ASP A 26 21.21 7.97 -15.70
CA ASP A 26 21.44 6.52 -15.85
C ASP A 26 20.76 5.68 -14.75
N ARG A 27 20.37 6.36 -13.68
CA ARG A 27 19.73 5.79 -12.49
C ARG A 27 18.21 5.69 -12.58
N LYS A 28 17.59 6.13 -13.68
CA LYS A 28 16.14 6.01 -13.88
C LYS A 28 15.82 4.97 -14.95
N PHE A 29 14.73 4.25 -14.75
CA PHE A 29 14.06 3.52 -15.82
C PHE A 29 13.32 4.51 -16.74
N PRO A 30 12.98 4.13 -17.98
CA PRO A 30 12.25 5.01 -18.91
C PRO A 30 10.91 5.53 -18.36
N ASP A 31 10.27 4.78 -17.47
CA ASP A 31 9.01 5.13 -16.80
C ASP A 31 9.19 5.97 -15.52
N GLY A 32 10.41 6.38 -15.21
CA GLY A 32 10.73 7.24 -14.06
C GLY A 32 10.98 6.51 -12.74
N ARG A 33 10.91 5.17 -12.70
CA ARG A 33 11.37 4.39 -11.53
C ARG A 33 12.88 4.57 -11.32
N ILE A 34 13.33 4.44 -10.08
CA ILE A 34 14.71 4.71 -9.65
C ILE A 34 15.42 3.39 -9.39
N LYS A 35 16.59 3.20 -10.01
CA LYS A 35 17.49 2.09 -9.76
C LYS A 35 18.15 2.25 -8.40
N LEU A 36 17.92 1.27 -7.53
CA LEU A 36 18.50 1.21 -6.19
C LEU A 36 19.44 0.02 -6.09
N ASN A 37 20.62 0.25 -5.53
CA ASN A 37 21.47 -0.86 -5.12
C ASN A 37 21.01 -1.41 -3.74
N PRO A 38 21.46 -2.62 -3.34
CA PRO A 38 21.02 -3.24 -2.08
C PRO A 38 21.30 -2.40 -0.83
N PHE A 39 22.41 -1.66 -0.81
CA PHE A 39 22.76 -0.81 0.33
C PHE A 39 21.81 0.38 0.44
N GLU A 40 21.56 1.10 -0.66
CA GLU A 40 20.63 2.23 -0.71
C GLU A 40 19.22 1.79 -0.33
N ARG A 41 18.78 0.63 -0.84
CA ARG A 41 17.48 0.06 -0.46
C ARG A 41 17.40 -0.21 1.04
N SER A 42 18.46 -0.75 1.63
CA SER A 42 18.53 -1.04 3.08
C SER A 42 18.54 0.24 3.92
N ALA A 43 19.32 1.24 3.52
CA ALA A 43 19.35 2.55 4.17
C ALA A 43 18.00 3.26 4.07
N LEU A 44 17.37 3.27 2.89
CA LEU A 44 16.03 3.81 2.68
C LEU A 44 14.99 3.08 3.52
N PHE A 45 15.06 1.75 3.63
CA PHE A 45 14.17 0.97 4.49
C PHE A 45 14.23 1.43 5.95
N LEU A 46 15.44 1.54 6.51
CA LEU A 46 15.62 1.97 7.90
C LEU A 46 15.17 3.42 8.11
N ILE A 47 15.64 4.34 7.27
CA ILE A 47 15.36 5.77 7.40
C ILE A 47 13.86 6.03 7.20
N SER A 48 13.27 5.54 6.11
CA SER A 48 11.85 5.76 5.83
C SER A 48 10.95 5.04 6.84
N GLY A 49 11.35 3.90 7.40
CA GLY A 49 10.61 3.22 8.46
C GLY A 49 10.54 4.04 9.75
N VAL A 50 11.68 4.56 10.21
CA VAL A 50 11.72 5.47 11.36
C VAL A 50 10.94 6.74 11.08
N SER A 51 11.12 7.36 9.90
CA SER A 51 10.39 8.56 9.53
C SER A 51 8.89 8.34 9.37
N ALA A 52 8.44 7.20 8.85
CA ALA A 52 7.02 6.86 8.74
C ALA A 52 6.40 6.62 10.11
N PHE A 53 7.16 6.02 11.04
CA PHE A 53 6.69 5.85 12.41
C PHE A 53 6.60 7.18 13.15
N LEU A 54 7.59 8.07 13.04
CA LEU A 54 7.62 9.34 13.77
C LEU A 54 6.73 10.42 13.14
N HIS A 55 6.70 10.48 11.81
CA HIS A 55 6.04 11.50 10.99
C HIS A 55 5.16 10.88 9.89
N PRO A 56 4.07 10.16 10.27
CA PRO A 56 3.15 9.53 9.31
C PRO A 56 2.36 10.55 8.47
N GLU A 57 2.17 11.76 8.96
CA GLU A 57 1.50 12.87 8.25
C GLU A 57 2.23 13.26 6.94
N VAL A 58 3.52 12.94 6.84
CA VAL A 58 4.29 13.14 5.62
C VAL A 58 4.15 11.90 4.74
N GLY A 59 3.15 11.90 3.84
CA GLY A 59 2.81 10.74 3.01
C GLY A 59 3.98 10.13 2.21
N ARG A 60 5.00 10.92 1.85
CA ARG A 60 6.24 10.42 1.23
C ARG A 60 6.95 9.36 2.07
N ASN A 61 6.95 9.49 3.39
CA ASN A 61 7.61 8.53 4.30
C ASN A 61 6.93 7.17 4.22
N ILE A 62 5.60 7.15 4.30
CA ILE A 62 4.79 5.93 4.19
C ILE A 62 4.95 5.29 2.81
N ASN A 63 4.92 6.10 1.74
CA ASN A 63 5.06 5.62 0.38
C ASN A 63 6.42 4.96 0.14
N ASN A 64 7.51 5.65 0.51
CA ASN A 64 8.87 5.12 0.38
C ASN A 64 9.03 3.84 1.20
N PHE A 65 8.59 3.86 2.47
CA PHE A 65 8.71 2.70 3.36
C PHE A 65 7.92 1.49 2.84
N GLY A 66 6.71 1.72 2.33
CA GLY A 66 5.92 0.70 1.66
C GLY A 66 6.67 0.03 0.52
N GLU A 67 7.28 0.80 -0.38
CA GLU A 67 7.97 0.23 -1.55
C GLU A 67 9.27 -0.52 -1.20
N VAL A 68 10.06 0.01 -0.28
CA VAL A 68 11.35 -0.63 0.10
C VAL A 68 11.16 -1.82 1.04
N SER A 69 10.08 -1.85 1.83
CA SER A 69 9.70 -3.00 2.66
C SER A 69 9.00 -4.10 1.87
N SER A 70 8.48 -3.80 0.67
CA SER A 70 7.85 -4.78 -0.21
C SER A 70 8.91 -5.61 -0.90
N PHE A 71 9.35 -6.66 -0.21
CA PHE A 71 10.34 -7.58 -0.73
C PHE A 71 9.82 -8.28 -1.98
N GLU A 72 10.74 -8.55 -2.90
CA GLU A 72 10.40 -9.04 -4.24
C GLU A 72 9.64 -10.38 -4.18
N PHE A 73 10.03 -11.29 -3.28
CA PHE A 73 9.35 -12.58 -3.13
C PHE A 73 7.88 -12.42 -2.72
N ILE A 74 7.55 -11.47 -1.85
CA ILE A 74 6.16 -11.19 -1.42
C ILE A 74 5.35 -10.63 -2.59
N LEU A 75 5.92 -9.72 -3.37
CA LEU A 75 5.27 -9.18 -4.56
C LEU A 75 5.05 -10.26 -5.63
N ARG A 76 6.00 -11.21 -5.76
CA ARG A 76 5.85 -12.37 -6.64
C ARG A 76 4.73 -13.29 -6.16
N ASP A 77 4.61 -13.54 -4.86
CA ASP A 77 3.51 -14.33 -4.29
C ASP A 77 2.14 -13.67 -4.59
N LEU A 78 2.03 -12.34 -4.44
CA LEU A 78 0.82 -11.59 -4.79
C LEU A 78 0.49 -11.67 -6.27
N ARG A 79 1.50 -11.49 -7.14
CA ARG A 79 1.34 -11.64 -8.58
C ARG A 79 0.89 -13.05 -8.94
N ASP A 80 1.47 -14.08 -8.33
CA ASP A 80 1.15 -15.48 -8.61
C ASP A 80 -0.27 -15.81 -8.15
N ALA A 81 -0.72 -15.22 -7.03
CA ALA A 81 -2.12 -15.25 -6.63
C ALA A 81 -3.05 -14.62 -7.69
N MET A 82 -2.68 -13.47 -8.28
CA MET A 82 -3.42 -12.88 -9.41
C MET A 82 -3.45 -13.82 -10.62
N LEU A 83 -2.30 -14.38 -11.00
CA LEU A 83 -2.18 -15.30 -12.14
C LEU A 83 -3.02 -16.57 -11.98
N SER A 84 -3.31 -16.99 -10.75
CA SER A 84 -4.17 -18.14 -10.47
C SER A 84 -5.64 -17.94 -10.86
N THR A 85 -6.09 -16.68 -10.98
CA THR A 85 -7.49 -16.33 -11.27
C THR A 85 -7.67 -15.73 -12.66
N GLU A 86 -8.84 -15.90 -13.28
CA GLU A 86 -9.11 -15.26 -14.58
C GLU A 86 -9.13 -13.73 -14.46
N SER A 87 -9.77 -13.20 -13.42
CA SER A 87 -9.82 -11.76 -13.13
C SER A 87 -8.42 -11.20 -12.90
N GLY A 88 -7.59 -11.84 -12.08
CA GLY A 88 -6.23 -11.39 -11.81
C GLY A 88 -5.33 -11.40 -13.05
N ARG A 89 -5.45 -12.41 -13.92
CA ARG A 89 -4.77 -12.41 -15.24
C ARG A 89 -5.19 -11.23 -16.11
N LYS A 90 -6.48 -10.88 -16.12
CA LYS A 90 -6.99 -9.70 -16.85
C LYS A 90 -6.43 -8.40 -16.25
N ILE A 91 -6.38 -8.28 -14.92
CA ILE A 91 -5.80 -7.12 -14.23
C ILE A 91 -4.32 -6.94 -14.60
N LEU A 92 -3.51 -8.00 -14.55
CA LEU A 92 -2.08 -7.92 -14.90
C LEU A 92 -1.85 -7.56 -16.37
N LYS A 93 -2.73 -8.01 -17.27
CA LYS A 93 -2.65 -7.72 -18.71
C LYS A 93 -3.07 -6.30 -19.05
N GLU A 94 -4.22 -5.86 -18.55
CA GLU A 94 -4.83 -4.57 -18.93
C GLU A 94 -4.33 -3.41 -18.07
N ARG A 95 -3.81 -3.73 -16.88
CA ARG A 95 -3.29 -2.79 -15.90
C ARG A 95 -4.24 -1.62 -15.61
N PRO A 96 -5.53 -1.88 -15.29
CA PRO A 96 -6.47 -0.82 -15.00
C PRO A 96 -5.99 -0.01 -13.79
N LEU A 97 -6.23 1.31 -13.85
CA LEU A 97 -6.04 2.22 -12.73
C LEU A 97 -7.41 2.51 -12.11
N MET A 98 -7.44 2.71 -10.80
CA MET A 98 -8.60 3.22 -10.07
C MET A 98 -8.32 4.68 -9.70
N ASN A 99 -8.75 5.59 -10.55
CA ASN A 99 -8.71 7.03 -10.33
C ASN A 99 -9.76 7.72 -11.21
N SER A 100 -9.88 9.02 -11.09
CA SER A 100 -10.89 9.85 -11.74
C SER A 100 -10.78 9.90 -13.26
N SER A 101 -9.62 9.49 -13.82
CA SER A 101 -9.45 9.36 -15.27
C SER A 101 -10.08 8.08 -15.84
N THR A 102 -10.29 7.05 -15.02
CA THR A 102 -10.85 5.75 -15.42
C THR A 102 -12.21 5.45 -14.78
N LEU A 103 -12.48 6.04 -13.63
CA LEU A 103 -13.74 5.94 -12.89
C LEU A 103 -14.35 7.34 -12.79
N ASP A 104 -15.33 7.64 -13.65
CA ASP A 104 -15.97 8.96 -13.69
C ASP A 104 -16.66 9.26 -12.35
N PRO A 105 -16.20 10.28 -11.59
CA PRO A 105 -16.79 10.62 -10.30
C PRO A 105 -18.28 11.01 -10.42
N LYS A 106 -18.69 11.62 -11.54
CA LYS A 106 -20.09 12.01 -11.76
C LYS A 106 -20.98 10.78 -11.92
N TRP A 107 -20.50 9.76 -12.61
CA TRP A 107 -21.21 8.49 -12.71
C TRP A 107 -21.28 7.80 -11.34
N LEU A 108 -20.17 7.72 -10.59
CA LEU A 108 -20.16 7.11 -9.27
C LEU A 108 -21.11 7.79 -8.28
N GLU A 109 -21.23 9.12 -8.33
CA GLU A 109 -22.17 9.91 -7.53
C GLU A 109 -23.64 9.55 -7.81
N THR A 110 -23.97 9.12 -9.04
CA THR A 110 -25.35 8.73 -9.41
C THR A 110 -25.74 7.34 -8.93
N LEU A 111 -24.78 6.51 -8.48
CA LEU A 111 -25.07 5.16 -8.03
C LEU A 111 -25.79 5.14 -6.67
N PRO A 112 -26.61 4.12 -6.36
CA PRO A 112 -27.27 4.00 -5.06
C PRO A 112 -26.28 3.98 -3.89
N GLU A 113 -26.69 4.53 -2.73
CA GLU A 113 -25.77 4.72 -1.59
C GLU A 113 -25.14 3.44 -1.03
N ASN A 114 -25.83 2.31 -1.22
CA ASN A 114 -25.38 0.98 -0.80
C ASN A 114 -24.42 0.31 -1.79
N THR A 115 -24.07 0.95 -2.91
CA THR A 115 -23.11 0.42 -3.88
C THR A 115 -21.66 0.74 -3.52
N LEU A 116 -20.72 -0.07 -4.00
CA LEU A 116 -19.29 0.20 -3.85
C LEU A 116 -18.91 1.55 -4.46
N GLY A 117 -19.44 1.86 -5.64
CA GLY A 117 -19.08 3.05 -6.41
C GLY A 117 -19.47 4.34 -5.71
N TYR A 118 -20.68 4.42 -5.15
CA TYR A 118 -21.09 5.59 -4.37
C TYR A 118 -20.22 5.75 -3.10
N GLN A 119 -19.93 4.65 -2.40
CA GLN A 119 -19.08 4.68 -1.21
C GLN A 119 -17.64 5.08 -1.56
N TYR A 120 -17.11 4.59 -2.68
CA TYR A 120 -15.79 4.93 -3.20
C TYR A 120 -15.70 6.40 -3.59
N PHE A 121 -16.72 6.93 -4.28
CA PHE A 121 -16.85 8.35 -4.57
C PHE A 121 -16.82 9.19 -3.29
N LYS A 122 -17.62 8.83 -2.28
CA LYS A 122 -17.62 9.53 -0.98
C LYS A 122 -16.26 9.48 -0.29
N PHE A 123 -15.54 8.36 -0.40
CA PHE A 123 -14.22 8.21 0.23
C PHE A 123 -13.13 9.02 -0.46
N THR A 124 -13.25 9.24 -1.77
CA THR A 124 -12.21 9.85 -2.62
C THR A 124 -12.49 11.30 -3.01
N GLN A 125 -13.44 11.98 -2.37
CA GLN A 125 -13.80 13.37 -2.68
C GLN A 125 -12.62 14.35 -2.53
N ASP A 126 -11.70 14.06 -1.61
CA ASP A 126 -10.51 14.88 -1.36
C ASP A 126 -9.32 14.51 -2.29
N GLY A 127 -9.52 13.54 -3.20
CA GLY A 127 -8.55 13.07 -4.19
C GLY A 127 -8.39 11.55 -4.19
N ASP A 128 -8.22 10.97 -5.38
CA ASP A 128 -8.02 9.53 -5.61
C ASP A 128 -6.61 9.17 -6.13
N GLU A 129 -5.77 10.18 -6.38
CA GLU A 129 -4.46 9.96 -6.96
C GLU A 129 -3.53 9.23 -5.97
N ARG A 130 -3.09 8.04 -6.38
CA ARG A 130 -2.05 7.30 -5.68
C ARG A 130 -0.68 7.73 -6.16
N ALA A 131 0.25 7.90 -5.21
CA ALA A 131 1.63 8.19 -5.56
C ALA A 131 2.19 7.09 -6.50
N PRO A 132 2.89 7.47 -7.57
CA PRO A 132 3.51 6.51 -8.46
C PRO A 132 4.56 5.68 -7.71
N VAL A 133 4.69 4.42 -8.09
CA VAL A 133 5.69 3.50 -7.54
C VAL A 133 7.03 3.78 -8.21
N LYS A 134 8.08 4.03 -7.41
CA LYS A 134 9.38 4.48 -7.90
C LYS A 134 10.54 3.57 -7.51
N LEU A 135 10.44 2.81 -6.43
CA LEU A 135 11.55 2.12 -5.78
C LEU A 135 11.52 0.59 -5.98
N ILE A 136 10.49 0.08 -6.66
CA ILE A 136 10.37 -1.33 -7.07
C ILE A 136 10.96 -1.50 -8.48
N GLN A 137 11.95 -2.39 -8.60
CA GLN A 137 12.79 -2.51 -9.80
C GLN A 137 12.11 -3.23 -10.97
N ASP A 138 11.25 -4.21 -10.68
CA ASP A 138 10.46 -4.92 -11.69
C ASP A 138 9.17 -4.15 -11.99
N GLU A 139 8.85 -4.02 -13.27
CA GLU A 139 7.75 -3.18 -13.75
C GLU A 139 6.38 -3.77 -13.44
N GLU A 140 6.23 -5.07 -13.59
CA GLU A 140 4.99 -5.78 -13.27
C GLU A 140 4.78 -5.81 -11.75
N LEU A 141 5.83 -6.06 -10.96
CA LEU A 141 5.74 -6.02 -9.50
C LEU A 141 5.47 -4.59 -8.98
N ALA A 142 5.97 -3.56 -9.66
CA ALA A 142 5.62 -2.18 -9.35
C ALA A 142 4.13 -1.93 -9.58
N TYR A 143 3.55 -2.48 -10.65
CA TYR A 143 2.11 -2.43 -10.88
C TYR A 143 1.31 -3.22 -9.82
N VAL A 144 1.76 -4.42 -9.43
CA VAL A 144 1.13 -5.20 -8.35
C VAL A 144 1.10 -4.39 -7.04
N PHE A 145 2.19 -3.70 -6.71
CA PHE A 145 2.23 -2.85 -5.53
C PHE A 145 1.33 -1.61 -5.65
N LEU A 146 1.25 -0.99 -6.85
CA LEU A 146 0.31 0.09 -7.12
C LEU A 146 -1.14 -0.38 -6.94
N ARG A 147 -1.47 -1.58 -7.41
CA ARG A 147 -2.79 -2.18 -7.25
C ARG A 147 -3.14 -2.36 -5.79
N TYR A 148 -2.21 -2.86 -4.97
CA TYR A 148 -2.37 -2.89 -3.53
C TYR A 148 -2.68 -1.49 -2.95
N ARG A 149 -1.97 -0.43 -3.36
CA ARG A 149 -2.25 0.94 -2.88
C ARG A 149 -3.69 1.38 -3.19
N GLN A 150 -4.22 1.02 -4.36
CA GLN A 150 -5.58 1.39 -4.78
C GLN A 150 -6.67 0.63 -3.99
N ILE A 151 -6.35 -0.57 -3.52
CA ILE A 151 -7.26 -1.41 -2.74
C ILE A 151 -7.45 -0.88 -1.31
N HIS A 152 -6.51 -0.10 -0.78
CA HIS A 152 -6.56 0.42 0.59
C HIS A 152 -7.90 1.08 0.96
N ASP A 153 -8.45 1.94 0.09
CA ASP A 153 -9.73 2.62 0.36
C ASP A 153 -10.90 1.63 0.34
N ILE A 154 -10.82 0.60 -0.50
CA ILE A 154 -11.83 -0.45 -0.57
C ILE A 154 -11.83 -1.26 0.74
N VAL A 155 -10.67 -1.49 1.34
CA VAL A 155 -10.59 -2.12 2.67
C VAL A 155 -11.37 -1.27 3.67
N HIS A 156 -11.12 0.04 3.75
CA HIS A 156 -11.88 0.94 4.63
C HIS A 156 -13.39 0.87 4.41
N ILE A 157 -13.84 0.89 3.16
CA ILE A 157 -15.26 0.81 2.79
C ILE A 157 -15.86 -0.52 3.25
N LEU A 158 -15.20 -1.64 2.96
CA LEU A 158 -15.72 -2.97 3.28
C LEU A 158 -15.65 -3.27 4.77
N THR A 159 -14.64 -2.80 5.51
CA THR A 159 -14.50 -2.99 6.96
C THR A 159 -15.07 -1.83 7.79
N LYS A 160 -15.86 -0.94 7.17
CA LYS A 160 -16.49 0.25 7.77
C LYS A 160 -15.55 1.04 8.69
N SER A 161 -14.27 1.07 8.33
CA SER A 161 -13.21 1.61 9.17
C SER A 161 -13.10 3.11 8.96
N LYS A 162 -12.77 3.82 10.04
CA LYS A 162 -12.62 5.28 10.02
C LYS A 162 -11.21 5.66 9.61
N ILE A 163 -11.08 6.80 8.95
CA ILE A 163 -9.78 7.42 8.60
C ILE A 163 -9.22 8.16 9.83
N ASP A 164 -8.99 7.43 10.92
CA ASP A 164 -8.27 7.91 12.10
C ASP A 164 -7.27 6.84 12.55
N LEU A 165 -6.29 7.20 13.39
CA LEU A 165 -5.24 6.25 13.80
C LEU A 165 -5.78 4.90 14.35
N ALA A 166 -6.90 4.89 15.07
CA ALA A 166 -7.49 3.68 15.62
C ALA A 166 -8.29 2.89 14.58
N GLY A 167 -8.81 3.54 13.53
CA GLY A 167 -9.43 2.87 12.38
C GLY A 167 -8.41 2.35 11.35
N GLU A 168 -7.27 3.04 11.19
CA GLU A 168 -6.17 2.61 10.30
C GLU A 168 -5.51 1.31 10.78
N LEU A 169 -5.39 1.10 12.09
CA LEU A 169 -4.72 -0.08 12.64
C LEU A 169 -5.40 -1.41 12.27
N PRO A 170 -6.73 -1.56 12.44
CA PRO A 170 -7.51 -2.68 11.90
C PRO A 170 -7.32 -2.87 10.38
N VAL A 171 -7.33 -1.79 9.60
CA VAL A 171 -7.12 -1.84 8.15
C VAL A 171 -5.73 -2.37 7.80
N LYS A 172 -4.68 -1.86 8.45
CA LYS A 172 -3.30 -2.36 8.27
C LYS A 172 -3.16 -3.82 8.69
N ALA A 173 -3.83 -4.24 9.76
CA ALA A 173 -3.86 -5.63 10.17
C ALA A 173 -4.57 -6.53 9.14
N PHE A 174 -5.71 -6.08 8.61
CA PHE A 174 -6.42 -6.76 7.52
C PHE A 174 -5.54 -6.88 6.27
N GLU A 175 -4.93 -5.78 5.83
CA GLU A 175 -4.02 -5.77 4.69
C GLU A 175 -2.84 -6.70 4.90
N PHE A 176 -2.29 -6.77 6.11
CA PHE A 176 -1.20 -7.71 6.42
C PHE A 176 -1.66 -9.16 6.29
N GLY A 177 -2.84 -9.49 6.79
CA GLY A 177 -3.43 -10.82 6.63
C GLY A 177 -3.68 -11.17 5.15
N ASN A 178 -4.22 -10.22 4.38
CA ASN A 178 -4.62 -10.46 2.99
C ASN A 178 -3.44 -10.44 2.00
N THR A 179 -2.35 -9.72 2.32
CA THR A 179 -1.25 -9.46 1.37
C THR A 179 0.14 -9.93 1.82
N GLY A 180 0.35 -10.10 3.13
CA GLY A 180 1.67 -10.39 3.69
C GLY A 180 2.69 -9.23 3.61
N LEU A 181 2.29 -8.05 3.15
CA LEU A 181 3.21 -6.92 2.97
C LEU A 181 3.82 -6.45 4.30
N PRO A 182 5.16 -6.37 4.46
CA PRO A 182 5.75 -6.09 5.76
C PRO A 182 5.39 -4.73 6.35
N MET A 183 5.24 -3.68 5.52
CA MET A 183 4.87 -2.35 6.03
C MET A 183 3.51 -2.35 6.74
N THR A 184 2.53 -3.12 6.27
CA THR A 184 1.19 -3.12 6.88
C THR A 184 1.24 -3.77 8.25
N GLY A 185 1.98 -4.88 8.40
CA GLY A 185 2.25 -5.48 9.70
C GLY A 185 3.06 -4.58 10.65
N LEU A 186 4.09 -3.89 10.12
CA LEU A 186 4.91 -2.97 10.92
C LEU A 186 4.14 -1.70 11.34
N ALA A 187 3.19 -1.24 10.52
CA ALA A 187 2.32 -0.11 10.86
C ALA A 187 1.46 -0.40 12.11
N CYS A 188 1.14 -1.68 12.37
CA CYS A 188 0.39 -2.08 13.56
C CYS A 188 1.09 -1.71 14.88
N PHE A 189 2.40 -1.49 14.90
CA PHE A 189 3.12 -1.01 16.10
C PHE A 189 2.70 0.40 16.53
N ALA A 190 2.04 1.18 15.66
CA ALA A 190 1.43 2.45 16.06
C ALA A 190 0.29 2.25 17.10
N TYR A 191 -0.18 1.02 17.31
CA TYR A 191 -1.05 0.64 18.43
C TYR A 191 -0.51 1.10 19.78
N PHE A 192 0.81 1.08 20.00
CA PHE A 192 1.39 1.52 21.27
C PHE A 192 1.17 3.01 21.56
N LYS A 193 0.93 3.82 20.52
CA LYS A 193 0.61 5.26 20.64
C LYS A 193 -0.84 5.54 21.02
N LEU A 194 -1.73 4.53 20.98
CA LEU A 194 -3.13 4.70 21.36
C LEU A 194 -3.30 4.81 22.89
N SER A 195 -4.29 5.61 23.30
CA SER A 195 -4.76 5.63 24.69
C SER A 195 -5.45 4.32 25.06
N PRO A 196 -5.50 3.93 26.36
CA PRO A 196 -6.15 2.70 26.79
C PRO A 196 -7.60 2.55 26.30
N LYS A 197 -8.36 3.65 26.30
CA LYS A 197 -9.76 3.69 25.81
C LYS A 197 -9.89 3.41 24.31
N ARG A 198 -8.91 3.82 23.50
CA ARG A 198 -8.89 3.54 22.06
C ARG A 198 -8.42 2.11 21.80
N LYS A 199 -7.41 1.63 22.54
CA LYS A 199 -6.90 0.26 22.48
C LYS A 199 -8.00 -0.78 22.67
N SER A 200 -8.85 -0.62 23.69
CA SER A 200 -9.94 -1.56 23.97
C SER A 200 -11.02 -1.66 22.88
N LYS A 201 -11.02 -0.73 21.91
CA LYS A 201 -11.95 -0.71 20.77
C LYS A 201 -11.26 -1.07 19.44
N THR A 202 -9.98 -1.40 19.46
CA THR A 202 -9.18 -1.67 18.27
C THR A 202 -8.97 -3.18 18.12
N HIS A 203 -9.67 -3.80 17.19
CA HIS A 203 -9.72 -5.25 16.99
C HIS A 203 -8.72 -5.75 15.94
N MET A 204 -7.42 -5.54 16.16
CA MET A 204 -6.40 -5.86 15.15
C MET A 204 -6.27 -7.37 14.87
N VAL A 205 -6.36 -8.22 15.89
CA VAL A 205 -6.25 -9.68 15.70
C VAL A 205 -7.40 -10.20 14.84
N ASP A 206 -8.63 -9.79 15.17
CA ASP A 206 -9.82 -10.16 14.40
C ASP A 206 -9.72 -9.64 12.96
N SER A 207 -9.20 -8.41 12.77
CA SER A 207 -9.01 -7.83 11.44
C SER A 207 -7.95 -8.56 10.62
N PHE A 208 -6.85 -8.98 11.25
CA PHE A 208 -5.84 -9.82 10.62
C PHE A 208 -6.40 -11.18 10.20
N LEU A 209 -7.17 -11.84 11.08
CA LEU A 209 -7.83 -13.10 10.76
C LEU A 209 -8.90 -12.94 9.66
N ASN A 210 -9.62 -11.82 9.65
CA ASN A 210 -10.56 -11.45 8.58
C ASN A 210 -9.82 -11.32 7.24
N GLY A 211 -8.68 -10.61 7.21
CA GLY A 211 -7.84 -10.47 6.02
C GLY A 211 -7.28 -11.79 5.49
N LEU A 212 -6.88 -12.70 6.39
CA LEU A 212 -6.42 -14.05 6.05
C LEU A 212 -7.52 -14.94 5.45
N GLN A 213 -8.76 -14.78 5.91
CA GLN A 213 -9.91 -15.60 5.46
C GLN A 213 -10.58 -15.04 4.22
N ALA A 214 -10.47 -13.73 4.00
CA ALA A 214 -11.04 -13.05 2.85
C ALA A 214 -10.38 -13.54 1.55
N THR A 215 -11.15 -13.50 0.46
CA THR A 215 -10.59 -13.64 -0.88
C THR A 215 -9.44 -12.62 -1.06
N PRO A 216 -8.31 -12.97 -1.69
CA PRO A 216 -7.23 -12.01 -1.91
C PRO A 216 -7.70 -10.82 -2.76
N PHE A 217 -7.79 -9.63 -2.17
CA PHE A 217 -8.37 -8.44 -2.81
C PHE A 217 -7.62 -8.02 -4.07
N ILE A 218 -6.33 -8.36 -4.13
CA ILE A 218 -5.48 -8.12 -5.31
C ILE A 218 -5.99 -8.83 -6.58
N THR A 219 -6.79 -9.88 -6.42
CA THR A 219 -7.35 -10.67 -7.54
C THR A 219 -8.69 -10.14 -8.05
N VAL A 220 -9.30 -9.18 -7.34
CA VAL A 220 -10.60 -8.63 -7.66
C VAL A 220 -10.46 -7.43 -8.60
N ARG A 221 -11.25 -7.46 -9.67
CA ARG A 221 -11.33 -6.36 -10.65
C ARG A 221 -12.41 -5.38 -10.21
N TRP A 222 -12.05 -4.54 -9.25
CA TRP A 222 -12.93 -3.62 -8.53
C TRP A 222 -13.69 -2.64 -9.43
N GLU A 223 -13.09 -2.26 -10.55
CA GLU A 223 -13.69 -1.39 -11.57
C GLU A 223 -15.00 -1.96 -12.10
N ASP A 224 -15.08 -3.30 -12.24
CA ASP A 224 -16.27 -3.99 -12.72
C ASP A 224 -17.34 -4.15 -11.62
N TRP A 225 -17.03 -3.75 -10.38
CA TRP A 225 -17.85 -4.01 -9.19
C TRP A 225 -18.47 -2.75 -8.60
N MET A 226 -18.28 -1.58 -9.22
CA MET A 226 -18.75 -0.30 -8.70
C MET A 226 -20.27 -0.24 -8.49
N GLU A 227 -21.07 -0.90 -9.33
CA GLU A 227 -22.53 -0.93 -9.18
C GLU A 227 -23.04 -1.96 -8.16
N LYS A 228 -22.14 -2.81 -7.62
CA LYS A 228 -22.54 -3.89 -6.73
C LYS A 228 -22.78 -3.39 -5.31
N ASP A 229 -23.77 -4.00 -4.66
CA ASP A 229 -24.09 -3.76 -3.25
C ASP A 229 -22.92 -4.17 -2.33
N VAL A 230 -22.55 -3.31 -1.39
CA VAL A 230 -21.41 -3.54 -0.50
C VAL A 230 -21.60 -4.72 0.45
N ASP A 231 -22.83 -5.01 0.88
CA ASP A 231 -23.11 -6.16 1.75
C ASP A 231 -23.07 -7.48 0.96
N TRP A 232 -23.45 -7.45 -0.32
CA TRP A 232 -23.18 -8.55 -1.24
C TRP A 232 -21.68 -8.78 -1.41
N ILE A 233 -20.89 -7.72 -1.65
CA ILE A 233 -19.42 -7.82 -1.81
C ILE A 233 -18.78 -8.42 -0.56
N ARG A 234 -19.18 -7.96 0.64
CA ARG A 234 -18.69 -8.51 1.91
C ARG A 234 -18.94 -10.01 2.01
N LYS A 235 -20.13 -10.48 1.66
CA LYS A 235 -20.48 -11.91 1.68
C LYS A 235 -19.67 -12.70 0.66
N GLU A 236 -19.58 -12.19 -0.57
CA GLU A 236 -18.85 -12.83 -1.67
C GLU A 236 -17.36 -13.01 -1.34
N LEU A 237 -16.75 -11.97 -0.76
CA LEU A 237 -15.33 -11.96 -0.44
C LEU A 237 -15.01 -12.46 0.98
N LYS A 238 -16.02 -12.89 1.75
CA LYS A 238 -15.90 -13.37 3.14
C LYS A 238 -15.27 -12.33 4.08
N VAL A 239 -15.69 -11.07 3.93
CA VAL A 239 -15.19 -9.93 4.69
C VAL A 239 -16.20 -9.54 5.76
N LEU A 240 -15.73 -9.40 6.99
CA LEU A 240 -16.51 -8.85 8.08
C LEU A 240 -16.42 -7.31 8.10
N PRO A 241 -17.55 -6.60 8.34
CA PRO A 241 -17.61 -5.15 8.41
C PRO A 241 -17.00 -4.57 9.69
#